data_AF-G9ABA9-F1
#
_entry.id   AF-G9ABA9-F1
#
_cell.length_a   1.000
_cell.length_b   1.000
_cell.length_c   1.000
_cell.angle_alpha   90.00
_cell.angle_beta   90.00
_cell.angle_gamma   90.00
#
_symmetry.space_group_name_H-M   'P 1'
#
loop_
_entity.id
_entity.type
_entity.pdbx_description
1 polymer ?
#
loop_
_entity_poly.entity_id
_entity_poly.type
_entity_poly.pdbx_seq_one_letter_code
_entity_poly.pdbx_strand_id
1 'polypeptide(L)'
;MDLSTAEQILIEQRVTNESKSTAVAYLLWIFLGGLGAHRFYIGRVGSGLAILVLMIVGILLAPVGVGTIFLVPAVIWMLVDAFLIPGMIQQQKEEVRSTLGKQMYAERLIAAERGGR
;
A
#
# COMPACT_ATOMS: atom_id res chain seq x y z
N MET A 1 20.54 -13.45 15.44
CA MET A 1 20.27 -13.00 16.84
C MET A 1 18.83 -12.51 16.83
N ASP A 2 17.91 -13.32 17.35
CA ASP A 2 16.49 -12.94 17.33
C ASP A 2 16.23 -11.85 18.36
N LEU A 3 15.33 -10.92 18.01
CA LEU A 3 14.80 -9.93 18.94
C LEU A 3 14.15 -10.64 20.12
N SER A 4 14.23 -10.04 21.30
CA SER A 4 13.51 -10.55 22.47
C SER A 4 12.00 -10.54 22.22
N THR A 5 11.26 -11.41 22.91
CA THR A 5 9.81 -11.50 22.75
C THR A 5 9.10 -10.17 23.02
N ALA A 6 9.59 -9.38 23.98
CA ALA A 6 9.04 -8.05 24.26
C ALA A 6 9.22 -7.10 23.07
N GLU A 7 10.38 -7.09 22.43
CA GLU A 7 10.65 -6.29 21.23
C GLU A 7 9.80 -6.72 20.04
N GLN A 8 9.61 -8.02 19.85
CA GLN A 8 8.74 -8.54 18.78
C GLN A 8 7.29 -8.10 18.98
N ILE A 9 6.77 -8.16 20.22
CA ILE A 9 5.42 -7.69 20.55
C ILE A 9 5.28 -6.18 20.26
N LEU A 10 6.27 -5.37 20.66
CA LEU A 10 6.26 -3.93 20.38
C LEU A 10 6.27 -3.64 18.87
N ILE A 11 7.06 -4.38 18.08
CA ILE A 11 7.06 -4.25 16.62
C ILE A 11 5.70 -4.61 16.05
N GLU A 12 5.09 -5.74 16.43
CA GLU A 12 3.77 -6.12 15.94
C GLU A 12 2.68 -5.10 16.29
N GLN A 13 2.73 -4.54 17.51
CA GLN A 13 1.84 -3.45 17.91
C GLN A 13 2.02 -2.22 17.02
N ARG A 14 3.26 -1.80 16.77
CA ARG A 14 3.54 -0.62 15.92
C ARG A 14 3.21 -0.88 14.45
N VAL A 15 3.49 -2.08 13.94
CA VAL A 15 3.06 -2.51 12.60
C VAL A 15 1.55 -2.40 12.49
N THR A 16 0.81 -2.96 13.44
CA THR A 16 -0.67 -2.89 13.43
C THR A 16 -1.18 -1.46 13.45
N ASN A 17 -0.55 -0.59 14.25
CA ASN A 17 -0.94 0.81 14.38
C ASN A 17 -0.58 1.68 13.15
N GLU A 18 0.53 1.38 12.47
CA GLU A 18 1.01 2.17 11.33
C GLU A 18 0.55 1.62 9.97
N SER A 19 0.03 0.40 9.95
CA SER A 19 -0.46 -0.21 8.73
C SER A 19 -1.73 0.42 8.22
N LYS A 20 -1.87 0.47 6.90
CA LYS A 20 -3.07 0.95 6.23
C LYS A 20 -4.25 0.01 6.49
N SER A 21 -5.43 0.59 6.67
CA SER A 21 -6.65 -0.16 6.96
C SER A 21 -7.22 -0.79 5.69
N THR A 22 -7.46 -2.09 5.74
CA THR A 22 -8.13 -2.84 4.66
C THR A 22 -9.53 -2.32 4.39
N ALA A 23 -10.29 -2.00 5.43
CA ALA A 23 -11.63 -1.45 5.27
C ALA A 23 -11.59 -0.10 4.54
N VAL A 24 -10.66 0.78 4.90
CA VAL A 24 -10.49 2.09 4.23
C VAL A 24 -10.08 1.90 2.78
N ALA A 25 -9.18 0.96 2.48
CA ALA A 25 -8.80 0.66 1.10
C ALA A 25 -9.98 0.20 0.24
N TYR A 26 -10.87 -0.66 0.77
CA TYR A 26 -12.08 -1.06 0.06
C TYR A 26 -13.11 0.08 -0.07
N LEU A 27 -13.25 0.93 0.95
CA LEU A 27 -14.11 2.12 0.83
C LEU A 27 -13.62 3.05 -0.28
N LEU A 28 -12.31 3.33 -0.32
CA LEU A 28 -11.71 4.13 -1.39
C LEU A 28 -11.86 3.47 -2.76
N TRP A 29 -11.77 2.14 -2.82
CA TRP A 29 -11.98 1.40 -4.07
C TRP A 29 -13.42 1.54 -4.58
N ILE A 30 -14.43 1.41 -3.72
CA ILE A 30 -15.84 1.52 -4.13
C ILE A 30 -16.18 2.94 -4.60
N PHE A 31 -15.81 3.96 -3.81
CA PHE A 31 -16.24 5.34 -4.09
C PHE A 31 -15.31 6.08 -5.05
N LEU A 32 -14.00 5.84 -4.96
CA LEU A 32 -12.97 6.58 -5.69
C LEU A 32 -12.05 5.65 -6.52
N GLY A 33 -12.49 4.41 -6.82
CA GLY A 33 -11.69 3.43 -7.57
C GLY A 33 -11.32 3.90 -8.97
N GLY A 34 -12.23 4.60 -9.65
CA GLY A 34 -11.97 5.23 -10.95
C GLY A 34 -10.93 6.36 -10.91
N LEU A 35 -10.61 6.88 -9.73
CA LEU A 35 -9.52 7.85 -9.54
C LEU A 35 -8.22 7.18 -9.08
N GLY A 36 -8.22 5.87 -8.83
CA GLY A 36 -7.07 5.13 -8.29
C GLY A 36 -6.78 5.41 -6.81
N ALA A 37 -7.73 5.96 -6.05
CA ALA A 37 -7.51 6.41 -4.67
C ALA A 37 -7.07 5.31 -3.71
N HIS A 38 -7.59 4.08 -3.87
CA HIS A 38 -7.17 2.93 -3.06
C HIS A 38 -5.68 2.60 -3.23
N ARG A 39 -5.13 2.77 -4.45
CA ARG A 39 -3.69 2.57 -4.72
C ARG A 39 -2.85 3.70 -4.16
N PHE A 40 -3.32 4.95 -4.22
CA PHE A 40 -2.62 6.08 -3.58
C PHE A 40 -2.57 5.92 -2.06
N TYR A 41 -3.65 5.47 -1.43
CA TYR A 41 -3.71 5.23 0.01
C TYR A 41 -2.70 4.18 0.50
N ILE A 42 -2.50 3.11 -0.29
CA ILE A 42 -1.54 2.04 0.01
C ILE A 42 -0.10 2.41 -0.43
N GLY A 43 0.12 3.60 -0.99
CA GLY A 43 1.44 4.10 -1.40
C GLY A 43 1.89 3.68 -2.80
N ARG A 44 1.03 3.05 -3.61
CA ARG A 44 1.34 2.57 -4.98
C ARG A 44 1.06 3.65 -6.04
N VAL A 45 1.73 4.79 -5.91
CA VAL A 45 1.48 6.02 -6.69
C VAL A 45 1.53 5.79 -8.20
N GLY A 46 2.54 5.10 -8.73
CA GLY A 46 2.67 4.89 -10.18
C GLY A 46 1.45 4.19 -10.79
N SER A 47 0.98 3.12 -10.14
CA SER A 47 -0.22 2.39 -10.59
C SER A 47 -1.53 3.14 -10.35
N GLY A 48 -1.63 3.95 -9.28
CA GLY A 48 -2.78 4.82 -9.07
C GLY A 48 -2.88 5.89 -10.16
N LEU A 49 -1.74 6.48 -10.55
CA LEU A 49 -1.66 7.45 -11.62
C LEU A 49 -2.01 6.84 -12.98
N ALA A 50 -1.60 5.60 -13.23
CA ALA A 50 -1.97 4.88 -14.45
C ALA A 50 -3.50 4.71 -14.57
N ILE A 51 -4.21 4.35 -13.49
CA ILE A 51 -5.68 4.28 -13.48
C ILE A 51 -6.28 5.66 -13.76
N LEU A 52 -5.78 6.70 -13.10
CA LEU A 52 -6.28 8.06 -13.28
C LEU A 52 -6.14 8.54 -14.73
N VAL A 53 -4.96 8.34 -15.34
CA VAL A 53 -4.72 8.70 -16.75
C VAL A 53 -5.60 7.88 -17.69
N LEU A 54 -5.72 6.57 -17.45
CA LEU A 54 -6.53 5.69 -18.28
C LEU A 54 -8.01 6.09 -18.25
N MET A 55 -8.52 6.48 -17.08
CA MET A 55 -9.89 6.95 -16.89
C MET A 55 -10.11 8.33 -17.53
N ILE A 56 -9.18 9.28 -17.36
CA ILE A 56 -9.27 10.60 -17.99
C ILE A 56 -9.26 10.47 -19.52
N VAL A 57 -8.27 9.77 -20.08
CA VAL A 57 -8.14 9.57 -21.53
C VAL A 57 -9.33 8.80 -22.08
N GLY A 58 -9.79 7.76 -21.37
CA GLY A 58 -10.97 6.98 -21.74
C GLY A 58 -12.25 7.82 -21.80
N ILE A 59 -12.49 8.68 -20.80
CA ILE A 59 -13.65 9.58 -20.79
C ILE A 59 -13.54 10.63 -21.89
N LEU A 60 -12.37 11.23 -22.10
CA LEU A 60 -12.16 12.26 -23.14
C LEU A 60 -12.38 11.70 -24.56
N LEU A 61 -11.99 10.46 -24.81
CA LEU A 61 -12.15 9.79 -26.10
C LEU A 61 -13.51 9.09 -26.26
N ALA A 62 -14.34 9.02 -25.20
CA ALA A 62 -15.63 8.34 -25.24
C ALA A 62 -16.62 8.90 -26.28
N PRO A 63 -16.74 10.23 -26.50
CA PRO A 63 -17.66 10.79 -27.50
C PRO A 63 -17.36 10.35 -28.95
N VAL A 64 -16.11 9.99 -29.24
CA VAL A 64 -15.66 9.53 -30.56
C VAL A 64 -15.70 7.98 -30.66
N GLY A 65 -16.21 7.29 -29.62
CA GLY A 65 -16.32 5.83 -29.55
C GLY A 65 -15.02 5.09 -29.19
N VAL A 66 -13.86 5.74 -29.34
CA VAL A 66 -12.53 5.17 -29.09
C VAL A 66 -12.24 4.99 -27.59
N GLY A 67 -12.89 5.79 -26.73
CA GLY A 67 -12.70 5.73 -25.27
C GLY A 67 -12.97 4.36 -24.65
N THR A 68 -13.81 3.54 -25.28
CA THR A 68 -14.14 2.19 -24.82
C THR A 68 -12.91 1.27 -24.74
N ILE A 69 -11.93 1.46 -25.63
CA ILE A 69 -10.66 0.71 -25.65
C ILE A 69 -9.86 0.94 -24.36
N PHE A 70 -10.01 2.10 -23.72
CA PHE A 70 -9.31 2.45 -22.48
C PHE A 70 -10.17 2.14 -21.23
N LEU A 71 -11.48 2.39 -21.30
CA LEU A 71 -12.38 2.20 -20.15
C LEU A 71 -12.63 0.72 -19.83
N VAL A 72 -12.76 -0.16 -20.82
CA VAL A 72 -13.02 -1.58 -20.56
C VAL A 72 -11.85 -2.25 -19.79
N PRO A 73 -10.58 -2.11 -20.23
CA PRO A 73 -9.45 -2.59 -19.44
C PRO A 73 -9.35 -1.93 -18.06
N ALA A 74 -9.69 -0.63 -17.93
CA ALA A 74 -9.69 0.06 -16.64
C ALA A 74 -10.68 -0.58 -15.65
N VAL A 75 -11.89 -0.89 -16.10
CA VAL A 75 -12.91 -1.56 -15.27
C VAL A 75 -12.47 -2.98 -14.91
N ILE A 76 -11.93 -3.75 -15.85
CA ILE A 76 -11.40 -5.10 -15.58
C ILE A 76 -10.28 -5.02 -14.54
N TRP A 77 -9.35 -4.09 -14.70
CA TRP A 77 -8.27 -3.88 -13.73
C TRP A 77 -8.84 -3.51 -12.35
N MET A 78 -9.85 -2.64 -12.29
CA MET A 78 -10.51 -2.31 -11.03
C MET A 78 -11.17 -3.53 -10.37
N LEU A 79 -11.74 -4.47 -11.13
CA LEU A 79 -12.25 -5.73 -10.58
C LEU A 79 -11.14 -6.63 -10.06
N VAL A 80 -10.02 -6.73 -10.78
CA VAL A 80 -8.83 -7.47 -10.32
C VAL A 80 -8.27 -6.86 -9.04
N ASP A 81 -8.35 -5.54 -8.88
CA ASP A 81 -7.89 -4.84 -7.68
C ASP A 81 -8.60 -5.28 -6.41
N ALA A 82 -9.87 -5.68 -6.48
CA ALA A 82 -10.58 -6.24 -5.32
C ALA A 82 -9.83 -7.45 -4.72
N PHE A 83 -9.21 -8.27 -5.57
CA PHE A 83 -8.41 -9.42 -5.14
C PHE A 83 -6.97 -9.04 -4.77
N LEU A 84 -6.44 -7.95 -5.33
CA LEU A 84 -5.07 -7.50 -5.05
C LEU A 84 -4.96 -6.66 -3.77
N ILE A 85 -6.02 -5.97 -3.35
CA ILE A 85 -6.01 -5.10 -2.15
C ILE A 85 -5.46 -5.81 -0.91
N PRO A 86 -5.91 -7.03 -0.54
CA PRO A 86 -5.37 -7.75 0.61
C PRO A 86 -3.86 -8.01 0.51
N GLY A 87 -3.38 -8.35 -0.69
CA GLY A 87 -1.95 -8.59 -0.93
C GLY A 87 -1.12 -7.31 -0.84
N MET A 88 -1.63 -6.19 -1.38
CA MET A 88 -0.95 -4.89 -1.30
C MET A 88 -0.79 -4.40 0.15
N ILE A 89 -1.80 -4.64 1.00
CA ILE A 89 -1.75 -4.27 2.41
C ILE A 89 -0.79 -5.16 3.20
N GLN A 90 -0.72 -6.45 2.87
CA GLN A 90 0.26 -7.35 3.48
C GLN A 90 1.70 -6.95 3.14
N GLN A 91 1.96 -6.61 1.87
CA GLN A 91 3.27 -6.09 1.46
C GLN A 91 3.63 -4.81 2.24
N GLN A 92 2.69 -3.88 2.39
CA GLN A 92 2.90 -2.66 3.16
C GLN A 92 3.17 -2.94 4.65
N LYS A 93 2.48 -3.91 5.25
CA LYS A 93 2.73 -4.39 6.63
C LYS A 93 4.15 -4.93 6.79
N GLU A 94 4.59 -5.74 5.84
CA GLU A 94 5.94 -6.34 5.84
C GLU A 94 7.03 -5.28 5.71
N GLU A 95 6.82 -4.26 4.87
CA GLU A 95 7.75 -3.13 4.72
C GLU A 95 7.89 -2.34 6.03
N VAL A 96 6.78 -2.07 6.74
CA VAL A 96 6.81 -1.41 8.05
C VAL A 96 7.50 -2.29 9.10
N ARG A 97 7.19 -3.59 9.13
CA ARG A 97 7.83 -4.55 10.05
C ARG A 97 9.34 -4.61 9.83
N SER A 98 9.79 -4.68 8.58
CA SER A 98 11.20 -4.70 8.19
C SER A 98 11.92 -3.43 8.59
N THR A 99 11.31 -2.27 8.33
CA THR A 99 11.84 -0.95 8.71
C THR A 99 12.03 -0.86 10.22
N LEU A 100 11.04 -1.32 10.98
CA LEU A 100 11.10 -1.34 12.43
C LEU A 100 12.14 -2.30 13.00
N GLY A 101 12.21 -3.51 12.46
CA GLY A 101 13.24 -4.47 12.88
C GLY A 101 14.65 -3.92 12.68
N LYS A 102 14.90 -3.23 11.56
CA LYS A 102 16.19 -2.58 11.28
C LYS A 102 16.48 -1.43 12.26
N GLN A 103 15.48 -0.61 12.57
CA GLN A 103 15.63 0.50 13.52
C GLN A 103 15.95 0.00 14.93
N MET A 104 15.18 -0.96 15.45
CA MET A 104 15.41 -1.57 16.76
C MET A 104 16.79 -2.21 16.85
N TYR A 105 17.22 -2.90 15.80
CA TYR A 105 18.55 -3.48 15.74
C TYR A 105 19.66 -2.42 15.81
N ALA A 106 19.54 -1.34 15.04
CA ALA A 106 20.51 -0.25 15.05
C ALA A 106 20.59 0.41 16.44
N GLU A 107 19.46 0.65 17.09
CA GLU A 107 19.41 1.20 18.45
C GLU A 107 20.14 0.32 19.47
N ARG A 108 19.93 -1.00 19.39
CA ARG A 108 20.63 -1.97 20.27
C ARG A 108 22.14 -1.98 20.07
N LEU A 109 22.60 -1.93 18.82
CA LEU A 109 24.03 -1.87 18.51
C LEU A 109 24.67 -0.63 19.12
N ILE A 110 24.02 0.52 18.94
CA ILE A 110 24.51 1.79 19.49
C ILE A 110 24.49 1.75 21.03
N ALA A 111 23.47 1.16 21.65
CA ALA A 111 23.39 1.01 23.11
C ALA A 111 24.50 0.10 23.65
N ALA A 112 24.80 -1.00 22.96
CA ALA A 112 25.90 -1.89 23.31
C ALA A 112 27.27 -1.21 23.19
N GLU A 113 27.47 -0.40 22.14
CA GLU A 113 28.71 0.37 21.95
C GLU A 113 28.90 1.46 23.01
N ARG A 114 27.80 2.12 23.43
CA ARG A 114 27.82 3.13 24.50
C ARG A 114 28.07 2.55 25.89
N GLY A 115 27.54 1.36 26.18
CA GLY A 115 27.69 0.71 27.49
C GLY A 115 29.05 0.01 27.70
N GLY A 116 29.83 -0.18 26.63
CA GLY A 116 31.17 -0.77 26.69
C GLY A 116 32.32 0.24 26.84
N ARG A 117 32.03 1.54 26.95
CA ARG A 117 32.99 2.62 27.22
C ARG A 117 32.79 3.14 28.64
#